data_AF-A0A3N0XZS3-F1
#
_entry.id   AF-A0A3N0XZS3-F1
#
_cell.length_a   1.000
_cell.length_b   1.000
_cell.length_c   1.000
_cell.angle_alpha   90.00
_cell.angle_beta   90.00
_cell.angle_gamma   90.00
#
_symmetry.space_group_name_H-M   'P 1'
#
loop_
_entity.id
_entity.type
_entity.pdbx_description
1 polymer ?
#
loop_
_entity_poly.entity_id
_entity_poly.type
_entity_poly.pdbx_seq_one_letter_code
_entity_poly.pdbx_strand_id
1 'polypeptide(L)'
;MCVQTTSAGEWNDWWCEEKLAFICYAEKKRQIVRLEVKSSRNVNDLAVRNHILQKILQIPMEKGLTEDAKLSWKMISGENVFQRMWYQKNYVSQTPCSKKKN
;
A
#
# COMPACT_ATOMS: atom_id res chain seq x y z
N MET A 1 1.16 2.93 42.31
CA MET A 1 2.12 1.92 41.83
C MET A 1 1.53 1.24 40.61
N CYS A 2 2.35 1.01 39.61
CA CYS A 2 1.99 0.36 38.36
C CYS A 2 2.87 -0.87 38.20
N VAL A 3 2.32 -1.95 37.67
CA VAL A 3 3.03 -3.20 37.54
C VAL A 3 3.88 -3.21 36.28
N GLN A 4 5.15 -3.59 36.41
CA GLN A 4 6.03 -3.84 35.28
C GLN A 4 6.68 -5.22 35.41
N THR A 5 7.17 -5.74 34.29
CA THR A 5 7.90 -7.00 34.22
C THR A 5 9.38 -6.73 34.07
N THR A 6 10.22 -7.31 34.94
CA THR A 6 11.68 -7.21 34.84
C THR A 6 12.20 -8.00 33.63
N SER A 7 13.46 -7.78 33.25
CA SER A 7 14.11 -8.60 32.21
C SER A 7 14.23 -10.08 32.58
N ALA A 8 14.08 -10.43 33.86
CA ALA A 8 14.03 -11.82 34.35
C ALA A 8 12.61 -12.43 34.30
N GLY A 9 11.59 -11.65 33.89
CA GLY A 9 10.20 -12.09 33.83
C GLY A 9 9.42 -11.94 35.14
N GLU A 10 9.96 -11.23 36.12
CA GLU A 10 9.36 -11.06 37.44
C GLU A 10 8.47 -9.82 37.50
N TRP A 11 7.49 -9.84 38.38
CA TRP A 11 6.57 -8.72 38.59
C TRP A 11 7.17 -7.79 39.63
N ASN A 12 7.20 -6.48 39.34
CA ASN A 12 7.54 -5.48 40.33
C ASN A 12 6.56 -4.31 40.28
N ASP A 13 6.41 -3.64 41.43
CA ASP A 13 5.67 -2.40 41.53
C ASP A 13 6.59 -1.21 41.28
N TRP A 14 6.25 -0.41 40.27
CA TRP A 14 7.02 0.76 39.86
C TRP A 14 6.22 2.06 40.00
N TRP A 15 6.94 3.17 39.99
CA TRP A 15 6.36 4.51 39.96
C TRP A 15 5.61 4.70 38.65
N CYS A 16 4.30 4.96 38.72
CA CYS A 16 3.45 5.12 37.53
C CYS A 16 3.81 6.35 36.68
N GLU A 17 4.50 7.33 37.27
CA GLU A 17 4.86 8.59 36.61
C GLU A 17 6.16 8.50 35.80
N GLU A 18 6.93 7.42 35.99
CA GLU A 18 8.13 7.13 35.21
C GLU A 18 7.77 6.81 33.76
N LYS A 19 8.43 7.49 32.82
CA LYS A 19 8.19 7.31 31.38
C LYS A 19 9.04 6.16 30.86
N LEU A 20 8.40 5.02 30.62
CA LEU A 20 9.07 3.88 30.01
C LEU A 20 9.17 4.02 28.49
N ALA A 21 10.19 3.39 27.91
CA ALA A 21 10.30 3.27 26.46
C ALA A 21 9.10 2.48 25.92
N PHE A 22 8.54 2.94 24.81
CA PHE A 22 7.46 2.26 24.11
C PHE A 22 7.88 2.00 22.67
N ILE A 23 7.37 0.91 22.08
CA ILE A 23 7.58 0.64 20.67
C ILE A 23 6.63 1.54 19.88
N CYS A 24 7.17 2.43 19.06
CA CYS A 24 6.38 3.19 18.10
C CYS A 24 5.85 2.27 17.01
N TYR A 25 4.53 2.22 16.82
CA TYR A 25 3.92 1.53 15.69
C TYR A 25 3.77 2.50 14.52
N ALA A 26 4.59 2.33 13.48
CA ALA A 26 4.46 3.06 12.23
C ALA A 26 3.79 2.17 11.17
N GLU A 27 2.52 2.44 10.88
CA GLU A 27 1.81 1.75 9.81
C GLU A 27 2.31 2.21 8.43
N LYS A 28 2.93 1.29 7.69
CA LYS A 28 3.21 1.53 6.27
C LYS A 28 1.90 1.43 5.48
N LYS A 29 1.39 2.57 5.03
CA LYS A 29 0.21 2.60 4.15
C LYS A 29 0.60 2.12 2.75
N ARG A 30 0.10 0.95 2.35
CA ARG A 30 0.24 0.45 0.97
C ARG A 30 -1.00 0.80 0.16
N GLN A 31 -0.85 1.67 -0.82
CA GLN A 31 -1.90 1.98 -1.79
C GLN A 31 -1.67 1.19 -3.08
N ILE A 32 -2.75 0.66 -3.66
CA ILE A 32 -2.72 -0.05 -4.94
C ILE A 32 -3.56 0.76 -5.93
N VAL A 33 -2.92 1.19 -7.02
CA VAL A 33 -3.58 1.92 -8.10
C VAL A 33 -3.73 0.99 -9.31
N ARG A 34 -4.92 1.01 -9.93
CA ARG A 34 -5.15 0.35 -11.22
C ARG A 34 -4.96 1.36 -12.34
N LEU A 35 -4.30 0.92 -13.41
CA LEU A 35 -3.96 1.75 -14.56
C LEU A 35 -4.51 1.11 -15.81
N GLU A 36 -5.15 1.93 -16.65
CA GLU A 36 -5.50 1.57 -18.02
C GLU A 36 -4.55 2.31 -18.95
N VAL A 37 -3.88 1.58 -19.84
CA VAL A 37 -2.92 2.15 -20.79
C VAL A 37 -3.38 1.81 -22.19
N LYS A 38 -3.65 2.84 -23.00
CA LYS A 38 -3.92 2.69 -24.43
C LYS A 38 -2.60 2.81 -25.19
N SER A 39 -2.21 1.74 -25.87
CA SER A 39 -0.95 1.68 -26.63
C SER A 39 -1.11 0.73 -27.81
N SER A 40 -0.47 1.05 -28.92
CA SER A 40 -0.30 0.15 -30.06
C SER A 40 0.90 -0.80 -29.90
N ARG A 41 1.78 -0.55 -28.93
CA ARG A 41 2.99 -1.33 -28.65
C ARG A 41 2.83 -2.21 -27.41
N ASN A 42 3.70 -3.21 -27.29
CA ASN A 42 3.73 -4.06 -26.10
C ASN A 42 4.15 -3.27 -24.85
N VAL A 43 3.21 -3.09 -23.92
CA VAL A 43 3.41 -2.37 -22.66
C VAL A 43 4.09 -3.19 -21.58
N ASN A 44 4.27 -4.50 -21.78
CA ASN A 44 5.03 -5.36 -20.86
C ASN A 44 6.53 -5.41 -21.19
N ASP A 45 6.98 -4.74 -22.25
CA ASP A 45 8.41 -4.53 -22.49
C ASP A 45 9.07 -3.83 -21.28
N LEU A 46 10.29 -4.24 -20.94
CA LEU A 46 10.98 -3.75 -19.74
C LEU A 46 11.24 -2.24 -19.81
N ALA A 47 11.70 -1.73 -20.96
CA ALA A 47 11.98 -0.32 -21.13
C ALA A 47 10.68 0.50 -21.08
N VAL A 48 9.61 -0.01 -21.69
CA VAL A 48 8.28 0.64 -21.64
C VAL A 48 7.73 0.70 -20.22
N ARG A 49 7.77 -0.41 -19.47
CA ARG A 49 7.32 -0.43 -18.06
C ARG A 49 8.10 0.52 -17.18
N ASN A 50 9.42 0.61 -17.36
CA ASN A 50 10.26 1.54 -16.60
C ASN A 50 9.89 2.99 -16.90
N HIS A 51 9.67 3.32 -18.17
CA HIS A 51 9.26 4.68 -18.55
C HIS A 51 7.86 5.05 -18.00
N ILE A 52 6.91 4.11 -18.02
CA ILE A 52 5.59 4.31 -17.42
C ILE A 52 5.70 4.52 -15.90
N LEU A 53 6.52 3.72 -15.21
CA LEU A 53 6.71 3.84 -13.76
C LEU A 53 7.30 5.21 -13.38
N GLN A 54 8.27 5.71 -14.16
CA GLN A 54 8.85 7.04 -13.98
C GLN A 54 7.82 8.16 -14.15
N LYS A 55 6.97 8.08 -15.17
CA LYS A 55 5.87 9.06 -15.32
C LYS A 55 4.89 9.02 -14.15
N ILE A 56 4.58 7.83 -13.63
CA ILE A 56 3.69 7.69 -12.47
C ILE A 56 4.35 8.22 -11.20
N LEU A 57 5.68 8.13 -11.04
CA LEU A 57 6.40 8.71 -9.91
C LEU A 57 6.35 10.24 -9.90
N GLN A 58 6.37 10.88 -11.07
CA GLN A 58 6.34 12.35 -11.18
C GLN A 58 5.01 12.94 -10.67
N ILE A 59 3.87 12.33 -11.02
CA ILE A 59 2.52 12.81 -10.65
C ILE A 59 2.35 13.04 -9.12
N PRO A 60 2.68 12.08 -8.23
CA PRO A 60 2.56 12.27 -6.79
C PRO A 60 3.62 13.23 -6.24
N MET A 61 4.83 13.30 -6.82
CA MET A 61 5.84 14.28 -6.39
C MET A 61 5.35 15.72 -6.61
N GLU A 62 4.73 16.00 -7.76
CA GLU A 62 4.09 17.30 -8.04
C GLU A 62 2.95 17.65 -7.07
N LYS A 63 2.35 16.64 -6.43
CA LYS A 63 1.21 16.79 -5.51
C LYS A 63 1.60 16.72 -4.03
N GLY A 64 2.90 16.79 -3.71
CA GLY A 64 3.40 16.84 -2.34
C GLY A 64 3.53 15.48 -1.64
N LEU A 65 3.59 14.38 -2.38
CA LEU A 65 4.00 13.08 -1.83
C LEU A 65 5.50 13.10 -1.54
N THR A 66 5.90 12.64 -0.35
CA THR A 66 7.27 12.72 0.15
C THR A 66 8.23 11.79 -0.62
N GLU A 67 9.53 12.12 -0.61
CA GLU A 67 10.60 11.43 -1.37
C GLU A 67 10.73 9.93 -1.04
N ASP A 68 10.22 9.50 0.11
CA ASP A 68 10.25 8.14 0.65
C ASP A 68 9.14 7.22 0.08
N ALA A 69 8.29 7.72 -0.82
CA ALA A 69 7.28 6.91 -1.51
C ALA A 69 7.92 5.94 -2.54
N LYS A 70 7.95 4.64 -2.20
CA LYS A 70 8.41 3.59 -3.12
C LYS A 70 7.28 3.03 -3.97
N LEU A 71 7.38 3.15 -5.30
CA LEU A 71 6.50 2.47 -6.24
C LEU A 71 7.11 1.16 -6.74
N SER A 72 6.26 0.14 -6.90
CA SER A 72 6.63 -1.12 -7.54
C SER A 72 5.46 -1.68 -8.32
N TRP A 73 5.79 -2.47 -9.35
CA TRP A 73 4.78 -3.17 -10.12
C TRP A 73 4.22 -4.35 -9.33
N LYS A 74 2.89 -4.50 -9.35
CA LYS A 74 2.23 -5.73 -8.95
C LYS A 74 2.10 -6.62 -10.18
N MET A 75 2.88 -7.70 -10.22
CA MET A 75 2.83 -8.68 -11.31
C MET A 75 1.51 -9.47 -11.21
N ILE A 76 0.81 -9.62 -12.34
CA ILE A 76 -0.47 -10.33 -12.40
C ILE A 76 -0.24 -11.81 -12.74
N SER A 77 0.71 -12.10 -13.61
CA SER A 77 1.10 -13.47 -13.97
C SER A 77 2.61 -13.55 -14.10
N GLY A 78 3.32 -13.75 -12.97
CA GLY A 78 4.77 -14.03 -12.85
C GLY A 78 5.73 -12.97 -13.42
N GLU A 79 5.51 -12.56 -14.66
CA GLU A 79 6.34 -11.73 -15.51
C GLU A 79 5.56 -10.51 -16.08
N ASN A 80 4.24 -10.64 -16.28
CA ASN A 80 3.40 -9.58 -16.86
C ASN A 80 2.74 -8.69 -15.81
N VAL A 81 2.75 -7.38 -16.10
CA VAL A 81 2.12 -6.32 -15.29
C VAL A 81 0.79 -5.90 -15.88
N PHE A 82 0.72 -5.81 -17.21
CA PHE A 82 -0.48 -5.44 -17.93
C PHE A 82 -1.11 -6.66 -18.57
N GLN A 83 -2.44 -6.74 -18.48
CA GLN A 83 -3.25 -7.69 -19.20
C GLN A 83 -4.12 -6.95 -20.20
N ARG A 84 -4.41 -7.58 -21.34
CA ARG A 84 -5.38 -7.03 -22.28
C ARG A 84 -6.73 -6.98 -21.60
N MET A 85 -7.36 -5.80 -21.66
CA MET A 85 -8.74 -5.65 -21.23
C MET A 85 -9.64 -6.22 -22.33
N TRP A 86 -10.11 -7.44 -22.15
CA TRP A 86 -11.15 -8.01 -23.00
C TRP A 86 -12.48 -7.36 -22.62
N TYR A 87 -13.13 -6.69 -23.57
CA TYR A 87 -14.41 -6.04 -23.33
C TYR A 87 -15.49 -7.11 -23.07
N GLN A 88 -15.91 -7.26 -21.81
CA GLN A 88 -17.17 -7.93 -21.48
C GLN A 88 -18.23 -6.85 -21.25
N LYS A 89 -19.22 -6.74 -22.13
CA LYS A 89 -20.48 -6.04 -21.81
C LYS A 89 -21.20 -6.84 -20.73
N ASN A 90 -20.85 -6.68 -19.46
CA ASN A 90 -21.61 -7.27 -18.37
C ASN A 90 -21.91 -6.19 -17.32
N TYR A 91 -23.12 -5.65 -17.45
CA TYR A 91 -24.00 -5.10 -16.43
C TYR A 91 -23.37 -4.88 -15.05
N VAL A 92 -23.19 -3.61 -14.67
CA VAL A 92 -22.98 -3.20 -13.28
C VAL A 92 -24.25 -3.56 -12.52
N SER A 93 -24.30 -4.72 -11.87
CA SER A 93 -25.19 -4.86 -10.72
C SER A 93 -24.59 -3.98 -9.63
N GLN A 94 -25.11 -2.77 -9.52
CA GLN A 94 -24.93 -1.94 -8.34
C GLN A 94 -25.46 -2.76 -7.16
N THR A 95 -24.60 -3.40 -6.40
CA THR A 95 -24.93 -3.74 -5.02
C THR A 95 -24.55 -2.53 -4.18
N PRO A 96 -25.53 -1.83 -3.58
CA PRO A 96 -25.24 -0.75 -2.64
C PRO A 96 -24.40 -1.34 -1.50
N CYS A 97 -23.38 -0.61 -1.06
CA CYS A 97 -22.62 -0.94 0.14
C CYS A 97 -23.60 -0.98 1.35
N SER A 98 -24.07 -2.17 1.70
CA SER A 98 -24.87 -2.38 2.90
C SER A 98 -23.97 -2.20 4.12
N LYS A 99 -24.15 -1.10 4.83
CA LYS A 99 -23.59 -0.89 6.17
C LYS A 99 -24.06 -2.03 7.07
N LYS A 100 -23.13 -2.81 7.63
CA LYS A 100 -23.44 -3.71 8.74
C LYS A 100 -23.91 -2.85 9.92
N LYS A 101 -25.18 -2.96 10.28
CA LYS A 101 -25.70 -2.49 11.57
C LYS A 101 -25.38 -3.55 12.63
N ASN A 102 -24.98 -3.04 13.80
CA ASN A 102 -24.56 -3.70 15.03
C ASN A 102 -25.30 -4.98 15.37
#